data_AF-A0A6G7YPN1-F1
#
_entry.id   AF-A0A6G7YPN1-F1
#
_cell.length_a   1.000
_cell.length_b   1.000
_cell.length_c   1.000
_cell.angle_alpha   90.00
_cell.angle_beta   90.00
_cell.angle_gamma   90.00
#
_symmetry.space_group_name_H-M   'P 1'
#
loop_
_entity.id
_entity.type
_entity.pdbx_description
1 polymer ?
#
loop_
_entity_poly.entity_id
_entity_poly.type
_entity_poly.pdbx_seq_one_letter_code
_entity_poly.pdbx_strand_id
1 'polypeptide(L)'
;MTYATNFARALTPLAIVAAAAPAAAQNADLAKVQAHLRAVDSMSANFTQTDARGRSSAGTLQIKRPGRVRFQYGSGDLLLVADGSRLWFLDYTVGQKSSYALNRTPLGLLLSSNPDVRSAKILPSADPRVITVRASRAAYGTLILVFTRNASAPGGLSLYGWTAIDAQNKRTTVKLSNVRYNVAVPASAFTFRDPKKR
;
A
#
# COMPACT_ATOMS: atom_id res chain seq x y z
N MET A 1 72.47 4.75 31.55
CA MET A 1 71.08 5.18 31.82
C MET A 1 70.49 5.63 30.51
N THR A 2 69.67 4.79 29.87
CA THR A 2 69.12 5.05 28.53
C THR A 2 67.62 4.78 28.62
N TYR A 3 66.79 5.82 28.46
CA TYR A 3 65.33 5.68 28.46
C TYR A 3 64.83 5.72 27.01
N ALA A 4 64.07 4.69 26.64
CA ALA A 4 63.35 4.58 25.38
C ALA A 4 61.99 5.30 25.48
N THR A 5 61.68 6.15 24.50
CA THR A 5 60.41 6.86 24.42
C THR A 5 59.47 6.14 23.44
N ASN A 6 58.45 5.46 23.96
CA ASN A 6 57.38 4.88 23.15
C ASN A 6 56.24 5.91 23.00
N PHE A 7 55.94 6.32 21.77
CA PHE A 7 54.75 7.11 21.45
C PHE A 7 53.54 6.18 21.27
N ALA A 8 52.60 6.20 22.21
CA ALA A 8 51.32 5.51 22.09
C ALA A 8 50.35 6.34 21.25
N ARG A 9 49.87 5.78 20.13
CA ARG A 9 48.77 6.32 19.33
C ARG A 9 47.43 5.95 19.98
N ALA A 10 46.69 6.92 20.48
CA ALA A 10 45.33 6.74 20.96
C ALA A 10 44.32 6.83 19.78
N LEU A 11 43.65 5.71 19.48
CA LEU A 11 42.50 5.66 18.58
C LEU A 11 41.22 5.78 19.44
N THR A 12 40.52 6.91 19.34
CA THR A 12 39.21 7.10 19.96
C THR A 12 38.10 6.48 19.11
N PRO A 13 37.31 5.52 19.62
CA PRO A 13 36.17 4.97 18.89
C PRO A 13 35.01 5.97 18.87
N LEU A 14 34.59 6.41 17.67
CA LEU A 14 33.30 7.09 17.49
C LEU A 14 32.16 6.08 17.66
N ALA A 15 31.43 6.19 18.77
CA ALA A 15 30.20 5.45 18.97
C ALA A 15 29.09 6.03 18.07
N ILE A 16 28.64 5.26 17.09
CA ILE A 16 27.47 5.58 16.27
C ILE A 16 26.22 5.24 17.09
N VAL A 17 25.56 6.24 17.66
CA VAL A 17 24.26 6.06 18.33
C VAL A 17 23.18 5.95 17.25
N ALA A 18 22.74 4.72 16.96
CA ALA A 18 21.55 4.49 16.16
C ALA A 18 20.31 4.92 16.97
N ALA A 19 19.67 6.03 16.58
CA ALA A 19 18.44 6.50 17.21
C ALA A 19 17.28 5.54 16.91
N ALA A 20 17.00 4.63 17.83
CA ALA A 20 15.76 3.87 17.81
C ALA A 20 14.59 4.81 18.16
N ALA A 21 13.59 4.91 17.28
CA ALA A 21 12.39 5.69 17.57
C ALA A 21 11.69 5.15 18.84
N PRO A 22 11.16 6.01 19.72
CA PRO A 22 10.53 5.57 20.97
C PRO A 22 9.28 4.73 20.69
N ALA A 23 9.14 3.60 21.39
CA ALA A 23 8.02 2.64 21.23
C ALA A 23 6.62 3.29 21.36
N ALA A 24 6.49 4.36 22.17
CA ALA A 24 5.25 5.11 22.31
C ALA A 24 4.80 5.82 21.01
N ALA A 25 5.75 6.35 20.23
CA ALA A 25 5.46 7.00 18.94
C ALA A 25 5.01 5.97 17.89
N GLN A 26 5.56 4.76 17.94
CA GLN A 26 5.18 3.66 17.05
C GLN A 26 3.71 3.25 17.25
N ASN A 27 3.27 3.16 18.51
CA ASN A 27 1.87 2.88 18.83
C ASN A 27 0.92 3.99 18.37
N ALA A 28 1.32 5.26 18.50
CA ALA A 28 0.52 6.40 18.06
C ALA A 28 0.34 6.46 16.54
N ASP A 29 1.39 6.19 15.76
CA ASP A 29 1.32 6.19 14.30
C ASP A 29 0.50 5.00 13.77
N LEU A 30 0.62 3.81 14.36
CA LEU A 30 -0.26 2.68 14.03
C LEU A 30 -1.74 3.00 14.33
N ALA A 31 -2.03 3.68 15.44
CA ALA A 31 -3.38 4.11 15.76
C ALA A 31 -3.95 5.09 14.72
N LYS A 32 -3.14 6.04 14.23
CA LYS A 32 -3.55 6.95 13.13
C LYS A 32 -3.81 6.20 11.83
N VAL A 33 -2.96 5.23 11.46
CA VAL A 33 -3.15 4.41 10.27
C VAL A 33 -4.43 3.57 10.40
N GLN A 34 -4.65 2.95 11.56
CA GLN A 34 -5.86 2.20 11.85
C GLN A 34 -7.12 3.08 11.78
N ALA A 35 -7.06 4.30 12.29
CA ALA A 35 -8.15 5.28 12.21
C ALA A 35 -8.42 5.72 10.77
N HIS A 36 -7.37 6.02 9.99
CA HIS A 36 -7.49 6.36 8.57
C HIS A 36 -8.19 5.26 7.78
N LEU A 37 -7.70 4.01 7.90
CA LEU A 37 -8.26 2.87 7.15
C LEU A 37 -9.74 2.62 7.49
N ARG A 38 -10.16 2.87 8.74
CA ARG A 38 -11.57 2.74 9.15
C ARG A 38 -12.45 3.89 8.68
N ALA A 39 -11.89 5.10 8.57
CA ALA A 39 -12.64 6.30 8.21
C ALA A 39 -12.85 6.48 6.69
N VAL A 40 -12.11 5.74 5.86
CA VAL A 40 -12.21 5.82 4.38
C VAL A 40 -13.13 4.73 3.85
N ASP A 41 -14.41 5.01 3.61
CA ASP A 41 -15.34 4.00 3.07
C ASP A 41 -15.33 3.94 1.55
N SER A 42 -15.09 5.08 0.90
CA SER A 42 -14.91 5.17 -0.55
C SER A 42 -13.72 6.06 -0.91
N MET A 43 -13.16 5.82 -2.09
CA MET A 43 -12.04 6.62 -2.59
C MET A 43 -12.06 6.65 -4.11
N SER A 44 -11.72 7.80 -4.69
CA SER A 44 -11.34 7.93 -6.09
C SER A 44 -9.93 8.51 -6.18
N ALA A 45 -9.11 7.99 -7.09
CA ALA A 45 -7.78 8.50 -7.35
C ALA A 45 -7.34 8.21 -8.79
N ASN A 46 -6.30 8.89 -9.23
CA ASN A 46 -5.45 8.38 -10.31
C ASN A 46 -4.39 7.46 -9.70
N PHE A 47 -3.89 6.50 -10.48
CA PHE A 47 -2.82 5.64 -10.04
C PHE A 47 -1.76 5.42 -11.13
N THR A 48 -0.54 5.14 -10.68
CA THR A 48 0.51 4.52 -11.47
C THR A 48 0.92 3.23 -10.77
N GLN A 49 0.80 2.11 -11.47
CA GLN A 49 1.22 0.80 -11.02
C GLN A 49 2.53 0.41 -11.70
N THR A 50 3.47 -0.12 -10.93
CA THR A 50 4.71 -0.72 -11.44
C THR A 50 4.73 -2.20 -11.05
N ASP A 51 4.89 -3.08 -12.04
CA ASP A 51 4.94 -4.54 -11.85
C ASP A 51 6.35 -5.04 -11.44
N ALA A 52 6.47 -6.35 -11.21
CA ALA A 52 7.73 -6.98 -10.83
C ALA A 52 8.84 -6.89 -11.90
N ARG A 53 8.48 -6.57 -13.15
CA ARG A 53 9.41 -6.36 -14.28
C ARG A 53 9.75 -4.88 -14.49
N GLY A 54 9.29 -3.99 -13.59
CA GLY A 54 9.49 -2.55 -13.70
C GLY A 54 8.59 -1.85 -14.72
N ARG A 55 7.66 -2.57 -15.35
CA ARG A 55 6.73 -1.96 -16.32
C ARG A 55 5.70 -1.14 -15.57
N SER A 56 5.49 0.09 -16.03
CA SER A 56 4.55 1.01 -15.43
C SER A 56 3.29 1.15 -16.27
N SER A 57 2.14 1.24 -15.60
CA SER A 57 0.83 1.44 -16.22
C SER A 57 0.02 2.40 -15.36
N ALA A 58 -0.74 3.30 -15.98
CA ALA A 58 -1.49 4.32 -15.26
C ALA A 58 -2.99 4.20 -15.54
N GLY A 59 -3.79 4.81 -14.67
CA GLY A 59 -5.24 4.74 -14.80
C GLY A 59 -6.01 5.43 -13.69
N THR A 60 -7.26 5.02 -13.54
CA THR A 60 -8.16 5.49 -12.48
C THR A 60 -8.49 4.37 -11.50
N LEU A 61 -8.56 4.75 -10.23
CA LEU A 61 -8.89 3.89 -9.11
C LEU A 61 -10.19 4.37 -8.49
N GLN A 62 -11.08 3.42 -8.24
CA GLN A 62 -12.28 3.61 -7.42
C GLN A 62 -12.35 2.50 -6.39
N ILE A 63 -12.55 2.85 -5.12
CA ILE A 63 -12.74 1.93 -4.01
C ILE A 63 -14.08 2.23 -3.35
N LYS A 64 -14.77 1.16 -2.95
CA LYS A 64 -15.93 1.25 -2.06
C LYS A 64 -15.95 0.03 -1.15
N ARG A 65 -15.60 0.22 0.12
CA ARG A 65 -15.64 -0.86 1.10
C ARG A 65 -17.10 -1.28 1.40
N PRO A 66 -17.31 -2.54 1.83
CA PRO A 66 -16.35 -3.64 1.78
C PRO A 66 -16.19 -4.22 0.36
N GLY A 67 -15.00 -4.73 0.08
CA GLY A 67 -14.71 -5.69 -0.99
C GLY A 67 -14.75 -5.19 -2.42
N ARG A 68 -15.07 -3.92 -2.69
CA ARG A 68 -15.17 -3.41 -4.07
C ARG A 68 -14.05 -2.45 -4.42
N VAL A 69 -13.45 -2.73 -5.57
CA VAL A 69 -12.42 -1.88 -6.19
C VAL A 69 -12.54 -1.96 -7.70
N ARG A 70 -12.14 -0.90 -8.40
CA ARG A 70 -11.94 -0.87 -9.84
C ARG A 70 -10.63 -0.15 -10.13
N PHE A 71 -9.68 -0.86 -10.72
CA PHE A 71 -8.58 -0.25 -11.45
C PHE A 71 -8.93 -0.30 -12.93
N GLN A 72 -8.99 0.87 -13.55
CA GLN A 72 -9.18 1.00 -14.98
C GLN A 72 -7.89 1.55 -15.58
N TYR A 73 -7.21 0.75 -16.39
CA TYR A 73 -5.92 1.11 -16.98
C TYR A 73 -6.13 1.79 -18.33
N GLY A 74 -5.39 2.87 -18.60
CA GLY A 74 -5.43 3.59 -19.88
C GLY A 74 -6.86 3.97 -20.31
N SER A 75 -7.22 3.60 -21.54
CA SER A 75 -8.55 3.76 -22.16
C SER A 75 -9.66 2.93 -21.48
N GLY A 76 -9.29 1.91 -20.70
CA GLY A 76 -10.22 1.00 -20.03
C GLY A 76 -10.37 -0.38 -20.66
N ASP A 77 -9.51 -0.73 -21.62
CA ASP A 77 -9.45 -2.06 -22.22
C ASP A 77 -8.84 -3.11 -21.29
N LEU A 78 -8.15 -2.68 -20.23
CA LEU A 78 -7.67 -3.52 -19.15
C LEU A 78 -8.29 -3.07 -17.83
N LEU A 79 -8.97 -4.00 -17.13
CA LEU A 79 -9.63 -3.75 -15.86
C LEU A 79 -9.20 -4.77 -14.80
N LEU A 80 -9.05 -4.28 -13.57
CA LEU A 80 -8.99 -5.12 -12.38
C LEU A 80 -10.14 -4.71 -11.45
N VAL A 81 -11.16 -5.55 -11.32
CA VAL A 81 -12.41 -5.23 -10.60
C VAL A 81 -12.67 -6.24 -9.50
N ALA A 82 -12.95 -5.77 -8.28
CA ALA A 82 -13.50 -6.62 -7.24
C ALA A 82 -14.98 -6.35 -7.01
N ASP A 83 -15.76 -7.43 -6.92
CA ASP A 83 -17.22 -7.42 -6.79
C ASP A 83 -17.73 -7.60 -5.35
N GLY A 84 -16.83 -7.61 -4.37
CA GLY A 84 -17.11 -7.92 -2.97
C GLY A 84 -16.45 -9.21 -2.49
N SER A 85 -16.27 -10.20 -3.39
CA SER A 85 -15.76 -11.53 -3.03
C SER A 85 -14.59 -11.99 -3.88
N ARG A 86 -14.58 -11.63 -5.16
CA ARG A 86 -13.57 -12.02 -6.14
C ARG A 86 -12.95 -10.79 -6.76
N LEU A 87 -11.68 -10.92 -7.12
CA LEU A 87 -10.93 -9.97 -7.93
C LEU A 87 -10.85 -10.53 -9.35
N TRP A 88 -11.35 -9.78 -10.32
CA TRP A 88 -11.40 -10.13 -11.73
C TRP A 88 -10.40 -9.29 -12.51
N PHE A 89 -9.56 -9.96 -13.30
CA PHE A 89 -8.71 -9.31 -14.29
C PHE A 89 -9.31 -9.54 -15.67
N LEU A 90 -9.52 -8.45 -16.41
CA LEU A 90 -10.23 -8.43 -17.68
C LEU A 90 -9.34 -7.70 -18.69
N ASP A 91 -9.06 -8.34 -19.81
CA ASP A 91 -8.41 -7.74 -20.97
C ASP A 91 -9.34 -7.89 -22.17
N TYR A 92 -9.96 -6.77 -22.56
CA TYR A 92 -10.89 -6.72 -23.69
C TYR A 92 -10.17 -6.77 -25.04
N THR A 93 -8.87 -6.48 -25.07
CA THR A 93 -8.07 -6.52 -26.31
C THR A 93 -7.92 -7.95 -26.80
N VAL A 94 -7.67 -8.87 -25.87
CA VAL A 94 -7.43 -10.29 -26.19
C VAL A 94 -8.55 -11.23 -25.76
N GLY A 95 -9.63 -10.71 -25.15
CA GLY A 95 -10.75 -11.52 -24.67
C GLY A 95 -10.43 -12.32 -23.40
N GLN A 96 -9.47 -11.88 -22.58
CA GLN A 96 -9.02 -12.62 -21.40
C GLN A 96 -9.81 -12.24 -20.16
N LYS A 97 -10.24 -13.26 -19.40
CA LYS A 97 -10.87 -13.13 -18.09
C LYS A 97 -10.24 -14.10 -17.11
N SER A 98 -9.69 -13.59 -16.01
CA SER A 98 -9.19 -14.41 -14.90
C SER A 98 -9.74 -13.90 -13.57
N SER A 99 -9.73 -14.77 -12.56
CA SER A 99 -10.25 -14.41 -11.24
C SER A 99 -9.51 -15.04 -10.09
N TYR A 100 -9.50 -14.31 -8.98
CA TYR A 100 -8.84 -14.68 -7.73
C TYR A 100 -9.79 -14.41 -6.58
N ALA A 101 -9.79 -15.24 -5.54
CA ALA A 101 -10.54 -14.93 -4.34
C ALA A 101 -9.94 -13.68 -3.68
N LEU A 102 -10.75 -12.64 -3.41
CA LEU A 102 -10.23 -11.35 -2.96
C LEU A 102 -9.52 -11.47 -1.61
N ASN A 103 -10.08 -12.29 -0.72
CA ASN A 103 -9.48 -12.60 0.59
C ASN A 103 -8.12 -13.32 0.46
N ARG A 104 -7.77 -13.85 -0.73
CA ARG A 104 -6.48 -14.46 -1.02
C ARG A 104 -5.45 -13.52 -1.66
N THR A 105 -5.69 -12.21 -1.58
CA THR A 105 -4.81 -11.19 -2.15
C THR A 105 -4.35 -10.21 -1.07
N PRO A 106 -3.17 -9.58 -1.23
CA PRO A 106 -2.74 -8.51 -0.31
C PRO A 106 -3.74 -7.34 -0.25
N LEU A 107 -4.40 -7.04 -1.38
CA LEU A 107 -5.41 -5.97 -1.47
C LEU A 107 -6.64 -6.23 -0.59
N GLY A 108 -6.93 -7.49 -0.24
CA GLY A 108 -8.07 -7.83 0.61
C GLY A 108 -8.03 -7.14 1.98
N LEU A 109 -6.84 -6.81 2.51
CA LEU A 109 -6.70 -6.03 3.75
C LEU A 109 -7.30 -4.62 3.59
N LEU A 110 -6.95 -3.92 2.51
CA LEU A 110 -7.42 -2.55 2.25
C LEU A 110 -8.93 -2.51 1.98
N LEU A 111 -9.49 -3.59 1.44
CA LEU A 111 -10.91 -3.68 1.08
C LEU A 111 -11.77 -4.33 2.17
N SER A 112 -11.20 -4.74 3.30
CA SER A 112 -11.93 -5.35 4.41
C SER A 112 -13.01 -4.43 4.97
N SER A 113 -14.13 -5.00 5.43
CA SER A 113 -15.14 -4.25 6.21
C SER A 113 -14.55 -3.64 7.47
N ASN A 114 -13.66 -4.38 8.12
CA ASN A 114 -12.90 -3.95 9.28
C ASN A 114 -11.41 -4.21 9.03
N PRO A 115 -10.69 -3.26 8.39
CA PRO A 115 -9.26 -3.40 8.23
C PRO A 115 -8.60 -3.39 9.61
N ASP A 116 -7.69 -4.32 9.87
CA ASP A 116 -6.94 -4.40 11.12
C ASP A 116 -5.44 -4.44 10.81
N VAL A 117 -4.73 -3.44 11.32
CA VAL A 117 -3.28 -3.27 11.15
C VAL A 117 -2.56 -3.20 12.50
N ARG A 118 -3.20 -3.60 13.60
CA ARG A 118 -2.58 -3.56 14.94
C ARG A 118 -1.34 -4.44 15.05
N SER A 119 -1.30 -5.55 14.31
CA SER A 119 -0.14 -6.45 14.24
C SER A 119 0.88 -6.03 13.16
N ALA A 120 0.64 -4.92 12.46
CA ALA A 120 1.53 -4.44 11.41
C ALA A 120 2.78 -3.79 12.02
N LYS A 121 3.87 -3.77 11.25
CA LYS A 121 5.13 -3.16 11.65
C LYS A 121 5.31 -1.82 10.96
N ILE A 122 5.62 -0.77 11.72
CA ILE A 122 6.10 0.48 11.14
C ILE A 122 7.54 0.26 10.64
N LEU A 123 7.80 0.69 9.40
CA LEU A 123 9.15 0.69 8.84
C LEU A 123 9.82 2.05 9.12
N PRO A 124 11.14 2.07 9.40
CA PRO A 124 11.88 3.32 9.57
C PRO A 124 11.73 4.24 8.35
N SER A 125 11.58 5.54 8.60
CA SER A 125 11.54 6.59 7.59
C SER A 125 12.50 7.70 7.99
N ALA A 126 13.27 8.21 7.03
CA ALA A 126 14.11 9.39 7.23
C ALA A 126 13.27 10.68 7.27
N ASP A 127 12.10 10.69 6.63
CA ASP A 127 11.17 11.81 6.66
C ASP A 127 10.10 11.59 7.74
N PRO A 128 10.02 12.43 8.79
CA PRO A 128 9.02 12.32 9.85
C PRO A 128 7.59 12.61 9.38
N ARG A 129 7.41 13.17 8.17
CA ARG A 129 6.10 13.38 7.54
C ARG A 129 5.56 12.11 6.90
N VAL A 130 6.38 11.08 6.73
CA VAL A 130 6.02 9.82 6.08
C VAL A 130 5.89 8.71 7.11
N ILE A 131 4.79 7.95 7.01
CA ILE A 131 4.57 6.74 7.80
C ILE A 131 4.47 5.57 6.84
N THR A 132 5.33 4.56 7.02
CA THR A 132 5.28 3.33 6.23
C THR A 132 4.90 2.16 7.13
N VAL A 133 3.86 1.42 6.76
CA VAL A 133 3.35 0.28 7.54
C VAL A 133 3.41 -0.99 6.71
N ARG A 134 4.06 -2.03 7.22
CA ARG A 134 4.08 -3.37 6.66
C ARG A 134 3.08 -4.26 7.40
N ALA A 135 2.00 -4.64 6.72
CA ALA A 135 1.03 -5.60 7.19
C ALA A 135 1.23 -6.93 6.44
N SER A 136 1.61 -8.00 7.15
CA SER A 136 1.84 -9.32 6.57
C SER A 136 0.74 -10.29 7.02
N ARG A 137 0.21 -11.09 6.09
CA ARG A 137 -0.73 -12.17 6.37
C ARG A 137 -0.20 -13.46 5.76
N ALA A 138 0.03 -14.48 6.60
CA ALA A 138 0.71 -15.72 6.21
C ALA A 138 0.13 -16.37 4.94
N ALA A 139 -1.19 -16.33 4.75
CA ALA A 139 -1.83 -16.98 3.62
C ALA A 139 -1.89 -16.14 2.34
N TYR A 140 -1.75 -14.80 2.42
CA TYR A 140 -2.22 -13.89 1.36
C TYR A 140 -1.21 -12.80 0.98
N GLY A 141 0.01 -12.87 1.52
CA GLY A 141 1.11 -11.99 1.19
C GLY A 141 1.27 -10.79 2.13
N THR A 142 1.95 -9.76 1.65
CA THR A 142 2.29 -8.55 2.42
C THR A 142 1.80 -7.31 1.70
N LEU A 143 1.23 -6.37 2.46
CA LEU A 143 0.89 -5.03 2.01
C LEU A 143 1.75 -4.01 2.75
N ILE A 144 2.53 -3.24 2.00
CA ILE A 144 3.31 -2.12 2.54
C ILE A 144 2.59 -0.83 2.15
N LEU A 145 1.95 -0.17 3.10
CA LEU A 145 1.23 1.07 2.92
C LEU A 145 2.15 2.25 3.21
N VAL A 146 2.05 3.31 2.40
CA VAL A 146 2.80 4.55 2.58
C VAL A 146 1.81 5.70 2.74
N PHE A 147 1.94 6.44 3.84
CA PHE A 147 1.11 7.60 4.16
C PHE A 147 1.96 8.85 4.33
N THR A 148 1.37 9.99 4.04
CA THR A 148 1.89 11.31 4.43
C THR A 148 0.98 11.92 5.48
N ARG A 149 1.55 12.66 6.45
CA ARG A 149 0.77 13.39 7.46
C ARG A 149 -0.01 14.52 6.79
N ASN A 150 -1.33 14.52 6.94
CA ASN A 150 -2.23 15.53 6.39
C ASN A 150 -3.46 15.66 7.29
N ALA A 151 -3.55 16.75 8.05
CA ALA A 151 -4.61 16.98 9.03
C ALA A 151 -6.02 17.04 8.41
N SER A 152 -6.14 17.42 7.14
CA SER A 152 -7.43 17.52 6.42
C SER A 152 -7.90 16.18 5.85
N ALA A 153 -7.05 15.15 5.86
CA ALA A 153 -7.41 13.82 5.38
C ALA A 153 -7.92 12.92 6.52
N PRO A 154 -8.72 11.88 6.24
CA PRO A 154 -9.26 10.99 7.27
C PRO A 154 -8.15 10.42 8.17
N GLY A 155 -8.36 10.43 9.50
CA GLY A 155 -7.35 9.98 10.45
C GLY A 155 -6.05 10.80 10.48
N GLY A 156 -6.03 11.99 9.86
CA GLY A 156 -4.86 12.86 9.80
C GLY A 156 -3.76 12.37 8.84
N LEU A 157 -4.09 11.47 7.93
CA LEU A 157 -3.17 10.85 6.98
C LEU A 157 -3.73 10.85 5.57
N SER A 158 -2.86 11.06 4.58
CA SER A 158 -3.16 10.81 3.18
C SER A 158 -2.41 9.58 2.70
N LEU A 159 -3.12 8.63 2.08
CA LEU A 159 -2.53 7.46 1.43
C LEU A 159 -1.78 7.90 0.18
N TYR A 160 -0.46 7.72 0.19
CA TYR A 160 0.40 7.98 -0.97
C TYR A 160 0.40 6.80 -1.95
N GLY A 161 0.27 5.58 -1.43
CA GLY A 161 0.30 4.37 -2.24
C GLY A 161 0.61 3.13 -1.41
N TRP A 162 0.80 2.02 -2.09
CA TRP A 162 1.17 0.76 -1.44
C TRP A 162 2.02 -0.13 -2.33
N THR A 163 2.67 -1.10 -1.71
CA THR A 163 3.30 -2.23 -2.39
C THR A 163 2.63 -3.52 -1.94
N ALA A 164 2.07 -4.26 -2.88
CA ALA A 164 1.58 -5.61 -2.67
C ALA A 164 2.68 -6.62 -3.03
N ILE A 165 2.90 -7.59 -2.15
CA ILE A 165 3.77 -8.74 -2.38
C ILE A 165 2.89 -9.97 -2.20
N ASP A 166 2.60 -10.71 -3.26
CA ASP A 166 1.74 -11.89 -3.19
C ASP A 166 2.46 -13.13 -2.63
N ALA A 167 1.74 -14.25 -2.51
CA ALA A 167 2.29 -15.51 -2.02
C ALA A 167 3.37 -16.12 -2.94
N GLN A 168 3.48 -15.65 -4.19
CA GLN A 168 4.50 -16.04 -5.17
C GLN A 168 5.68 -15.06 -5.15
N ASN A 169 5.76 -14.18 -4.15
CA ASN A 169 6.75 -13.12 -4.01
C ASN A 169 6.77 -12.13 -5.18
N LYS A 170 5.67 -12.02 -5.95
CA LYS A 170 5.54 -11.01 -7.00
C LYS A 170 5.19 -9.68 -6.37
N ARG A 171 6.01 -8.67 -6.68
CA ARG A 171 5.88 -7.31 -6.18
C ARG A 171 5.10 -6.44 -7.17
N THR A 172 4.12 -5.71 -6.68
CA THR A 172 3.39 -4.68 -7.42
C THR A 172 3.31 -3.41 -6.57
N THR A 173 3.81 -2.29 -7.10
CA THR A 173 3.78 -0.99 -6.43
C THR A 173 2.71 -0.13 -7.07
N VAL A 174 1.87 0.51 -6.26
CA VAL A 174 0.85 1.47 -6.70
C VAL A 174 1.13 2.80 -6.03
N LYS A 175 1.29 3.85 -6.83
CA LYS A 175 1.34 5.24 -6.38
C LYS A 175 0.04 5.94 -6.75
N LEU A 176 -0.49 6.74 -5.83
CA LEU A 176 -1.74 7.46 -6.01
C LEU A 176 -1.49 8.96 -6.25
N SER A 177 -2.41 9.58 -6.97
CA SER A 177 -2.52 11.02 -7.11
C SER A 177 -3.99 11.43 -7.19
N ASN A 178 -4.28 12.72 -6.99
CA ASN A 178 -5.65 13.27 -7.04
C ASN A 178 -6.65 12.48 -6.17
N VAL A 179 -6.20 12.11 -4.97
CA VAL A 179 -6.98 11.27 -4.07
C VAL A 179 -8.14 12.07 -3.48
N ARG A 180 -9.34 11.52 -3.62
CA ARG A 180 -10.57 12.05 -3.04
C ARG A 180 -11.22 10.96 -2.18
N TYR A 181 -11.28 11.20 -0.87
CA TYR A 181 -11.84 10.28 0.10
C TYR A 181 -13.34 10.52 0.29
N ASN A 182 -14.08 9.46 0.62
CA ASN A 182 -15.49 9.48 0.99
C ASN A 182 -16.41 10.17 -0.04
N VAL A 183 -16.01 10.11 -1.32
CA VAL A 183 -16.82 10.57 -2.45
C VAL A 183 -17.86 9.52 -2.85
N ALA A 184 -18.96 9.96 -3.44
CA ALA A 184 -19.95 9.04 -3.98
C ALA A 184 -19.34 8.20 -5.12
N VAL A 185 -19.34 6.87 -4.94
CA VAL A 185 -18.99 5.90 -5.98
C VAL A 185 -20.21 5.01 -6.23
N PRO A 186 -20.78 5.02 -7.45
CA PRO A 186 -21.97 4.24 -7.75
C PRO A 186 -21.63 2.75 -7.76
N ALA A 187 -22.59 1.90 -7.39
CA ALA A 187 -22.39 0.45 -7.38
C ALA A 187 -22.08 -0.11 -8.79
N SER A 188 -22.62 0.54 -9.84
CA SER A 188 -22.37 0.19 -11.24
C SER A 188 -20.89 0.29 -11.63
N ALA A 189 -20.07 1.07 -10.94
CA ALA A 189 -18.62 1.16 -11.19
C ALA A 189 -17.92 -0.20 -11.05
N PHE A 190 -18.45 -1.09 -10.20
CA PHE A 190 -17.86 -2.40 -9.91
C PHE A 190 -18.46 -3.53 -10.73
N THR A 191 -19.26 -3.18 -11.75
CA THR A 191 -19.78 -4.12 -12.74
C THR A 191 -18.91 -4.07 -14.00
N PHE A 192 -18.93 -5.16 -14.75
CA PHE A 192 -18.21 -5.28 -16.01
C PHE A 192 -18.96 -6.21 -16.97
N ARG A 193 -18.69 -6.06 -18.25
CA ARG A 193 -19.16 -7.00 -19.27
C ARG A 193 -18.10 -8.05 -19.52
N ASP A 194 -18.50 -9.24 -19.92
CA ASP A 194 -17.53 -10.26 -20.26
C ASP A 194 -16.75 -9.86 -21.52
N PRO A 195 -15.41 -9.95 -21.49
CA PRO A 195 -14.59 -9.62 -22.63
C PRO A 195 -14.86 -10.64 -23.73
N LYS A 196 -15.23 -10.15 -24.91
CA LYS A 196 -15.41 -10.97 -26.11
C LYS A 196 -14.22 -10.72 -27.02
N LYS A 197 -13.65 -11.80 -27.58
CA LYS A 197 -12.61 -11.68 -28.60
C LYS A 197 -13.19 -10.89 -29.78
N ARG A 198 -12.54 -9.77 -30.12
CA ARG A 198 -12.83 -9.01 -31.34
C ARG A 198 -12.15 -9.65 -32.54
#